data_AF-A0A484KAX4-F1
#
_entry.id   AF-A0A484KAX4-F1
#
_cell.length_a   1.000
_cell.length_b   1.000
_cell.length_c   1.000
_cell.angle_alpha   90.00
_cell.angle_beta   90.00
_cell.angle_gamma   90.00
#
_symmetry.space_group_name_H-M   'P 1'
#
loop_
_entity.id
_entity.type
_entity.pdbx_description
1 polymer ?
#
loop_
_entity_poly.entity_id
_entity_poly.type
_entity_poly.pdbx_seq_one_letter_code
_entity_poly.pdbx_strand_id
1 'polypeptide(L)'
;MIEIFAPRLETLKCSVKHGCSIDMFGCTALKHLELHDAILSSDYVQHLLSESFCIEELKLSGCLGVDKFQISSSCLKRLSIDDYGETSGAEIDAPNLLCLRYNSSAKCRPKYCFLSWNAPKVEEVHMVFFNNTFRCAYEGGLKWFLEKLQNYEDLKLVIGWLHDHGGADFIVHEKLQAVSFSSLNEFVKRVNPTYVIISSISDETLLTEMLGFWHGSKKLSLISSSRQSIKLLHKKLSNRGSLKIRHSEFKLVSMEEMEKGMDSACKSFVKTHSNGYHAAGIVLVEKA
;
A
#
# COMPACT_ATOMS: atom_id res chain seq x y z
N MET A 1 -19.80 -4.69 26.37
CA MET A 1 -18.41 -5.08 26.64
C MET A 1 -18.33 -6.59 26.54
N ILE A 2 -17.38 -7.11 25.76
CA ILE A 2 -17.13 -8.55 25.62
C ILE A 2 -15.83 -8.83 26.37
N GLU A 3 -15.89 -9.63 27.43
CA GLU A 3 -14.70 -10.06 28.16
C GLU A 3 -14.21 -11.39 27.60
N ILE A 4 -12.93 -11.46 27.26
CA ILE A 4 -12.27 -12.67 26.80
C ILE A 4 -11.22 -13.07 27.83
N PHE A 5 -11.42 -14.22 28.47
CA PHE A 5 -10.46 -14.80 29.39
C PHE A 5 -9.84 -16.06 28.79
N ALA A 6 -8.68 -15.89 28.14
CA ALA A 6 -7.96 -16.99 27.49
C ALA A 6 -6.43 -16.78 27.60
N PRO A 7 -5.79 -17.16 28.72
CA PRO A 7 -4.40 -16.81 29.02
C PRO A 7 -3.36 -17.43 28.10
N ARG A 8 -3.73 -18.47 27.33
CA ARG A 8 -2.88 -19.12 26.33
C ARG A 8 -3.21 -18.70 24.89
N LEU A 9 -4.17 -17.78 24.70
CA LEU A 9 -4.57 -17.32 23.38
C LEU A 9 -3.46 -16.47 22.77
N GLU A 10 -2.84 -16.94 21.69
CA GLU A 10 -1.80 -16.20 20.99
C GLU A 10 -2.33 -15.34 19.84
N THR A 11 -3.47 -15.71 19.28
CA THR A 11 -4.09 -15.02 18.14
C THR A 11 -5.56 -14.75 18.42
N LEU A 12 -5.97 -13.50 18.27
CA LEU A 12 -7.37 -13.10 18.28
C LEU A 12 -7.71 -12.38 16.99
N LYS A 13 -8.81 -12.80 16.37
CA LYS A 13 -9.45 -12.10 15.26
C LYS A 13 -10.86 -11.75 15.67
N CYS A 14 -11.23 -10.48 15.60
CA CYS A 14 -12.55 -10.05 16.02
C CYS A 14 -13.11 -8.99 15.07
N SER A 15 -14.39 -9.13 14.71
CA SER A 15 -15.17 -8.07 14.10
C SER A 15 -16.03 -7.44 15.20
N VAL A 16 -15.75 -6.18 15.49
CA VAL A 16 -16.36 -5.45 16.60
C VAL A 16 -17.34 -4.45 16.03
N LYS A 17 -18.61 -4.85 15.92
CA LYS A 17 -19.66 -3.93 15.47
C LYS A 17 -19.77 -2.72 16.41
N HIS A 18 -20.18 -1.58 15.84
CA HIS A 18 -20.30 -0.31 16.54
C HIS A 18 -20.93 -0.44 17.95
N GLY A 19 -20.25 0.09 18.96
CA GLY A 19 -20.72 0.15 20.35
C GLY A 19 -20.26 -0.98 21.27
N CYS A 20 -19.48 -1.95 20.80
CA CYS A 20 -18.87 -2.98 21.64
C CYS A 20 -17.39 -2.66 21.95
N SER A 21 -17.00 -2.70 23.23
CA SER A 21 -15.60 -2.78 23.66
C SER A 21 -15.23 -4.22 23.96
N ILE A 22 -14.02 -4.65 23.59
CA ILE A 22 -13.45 -5.93 24.01
C ILE A 22 -12.47 -5.68 25.14
N ASP A 23 -12.67 -6.38 26.26
CA ASP A 23 -11.65 -6.52 27.29
C ASP A 23 -10.91 -7.85 27.11
N MET A 24 -9.59 -7.76 27.08
CA MET A 24 -8.69 -8.88 26.84
C MET A 24 -7.66 -9.03 27.96
N PHE A 25 -7.91 -8.46 29.15
CA PHE A 25 -6.99 -8.55 30.30
C PHE A 25 -6.54 -9.99 30.61
N GLY A 26 -7.40 -10.97 30.36
CA GLY A 26 -7.10 -12.39 30.55
C GLY A 26 -6.26 -13.03 29.44
N CYS A 27 -5.89 -12.33 28.37
CA CYS A 27 -5.19 -12.85 27.19
C CYS A 27 -3.68 -12.55 27.22
N THR A 28 -3.00 -12.95 28.30
CA THR A 28 -1.60 -12.60 28.57
C THR A 28 -0.58 -13.13 27.54
N ALA A 29 -0.94 -14.14 26.74
CA ALA A 29 -0.07 -14.70 25.69
C ALA A 29 -0.34 -14.12 24.29
N LEU A 30 -1.21 -13.11 24.17
CA LEU A 30 -1.65 -12.59 22.88
C LEU A 30 -0.50 -11.91 22.14
N LYS A 31 -0.22 -12.38 20.91
CA LYS A 31 0.83 -11.87 20.02
C LYS A 31 0.27 -11.31 18.72
N HIS A 32 -0.86 -11.83 18.26
CA HIS A 32 -1.48 -11.44 16.98
C HIS A 32 -2.90 -10.97 17.23
N LEU A 33 -3.17 -9.70 16.88
CA LEU A 33 -4.49 -9.09 17.04
C LEU A 33 -4.98 -8.56 15.69
N GLU A 34 -6.15 -9.00 15.28
CA GLU A 34 -6.84 -8.51 14.09
C GLU A 34 -8.23 -8.00 14.49
N LEU A 35 -8.47 -6.71 14.23
CA LEU A 35 -9.71 -6.02 14.53
C LEU A 35 -10.35 -5.53 13.24
N HIS A 36 -11.62 -5.88 13.06
CA HIS A 36 -12.46 -5.37 11.97
C HIS A 36 -13.56 -4.47 12.53
N ASP A 37 -13.80 -3.35 11.86
CA ASP A 37 -14.93 -2.42 12.08
C ASP A 37 -15.00 -1.80 13.50
N ALA A 38 -13.91 -1.88 14.26
CA ALA A 38 -13.85 -1.40 15.63
C ALA A 38 -13.82 0.13 15.71
N ILE A 39 -14.41 0.71 16.76
CA ILE A 39 -14.26 2.13 17.07
C ILE A 39 -12.98 2.31 17.90
N LEU A 40 -12.00 3.00 17.33
CA LEU A 40 -10.71 3.26 17.96
C LEU A 40 -10.74 4.64 18.63
N SER A 41 -10.73 4.64 19.97
CA SER A 41 -10.31 5.80 20.75
C SER A 41 -8.83 5.68 21.08
N SER A 42 -8.17 6.81 21.39
CA SER A 42 -6.77 6.81 21.83
C SER A 42 -6.57 5.87 23.03
N ASP A 43 -7.46 5.95 24.02
CA ASP A 43 -7.40 5.12 25.23
C ASP A 43 -7.53 3.63 24.91
N TYR A 44 -8.41 3.27 23.96
CA TYR A 44 -8.59 1.88 23.56
C TYR A 44 -7.33 1.32 22.90
N VAL A 45 -6.75 2.04 21.94
CA VAL A 45 -5.53 1.60 21.25
C VAL A 45 -4.34 1.51 22.20
N GLN A 46 -4.18 2.48 23.12
CA GLN A 46 -3.13 2.44 24.13
C GLN A 46 -3.29 1.28 25.10
N HIS A 47 -4.52 0.98 25.53
CA HIS A 47 -4.80 -0.18 26.38
C HIS A 47 -4.40 -1.49 25.69
N LEU A 48 -4.77 -1.64 24.42
CA LEU A 48 -4.41 -2.80 23.59
C LEU A 48 -2.91 -3.01 23.45
N LEU A 49 -2.16 -1.91 23.33
CA LEU A 49 -0.71 -1.91 23.09
C LEU A 49 0.12 -1.68 24.35
N SER A 50 -0.53 -1.69 25.52
CA SER A 50 0.15 -1.54 26.80
C SER A 50 1.19 -2.64 27.00
N GLU A 51 2.23 -2.37 27.79
CA GLU A 51 3.33 -3.31 28.05
C GLU A 51 2.88 -4.68 28.59
N SER A 52 1.65 -4.76 29.12
CA SER A 52 1.03 -6.01 29.54
C SER A 52 0.74 -6.98 28.40
N PHE A 53 0.59 -6.47 27.16
CA PHE A 53 0.42 -7.25 25.95
C PHE A 53 1.61 -7.03 25.02
N CYS A 54 2.42 -8.06 24.81
CA CYS A 54 3.49 -8.01 23.81
C CYS A 54 2.95 -8.39 22.43
N ILE A 55 2.04 -7.56 21.90
CA ILE A 55 1.48 -7.75 20.55
C ILE A 55 2.60 -7.55 19.53
N GLU A 56 2.89 -8.60 18.77
CA GLU A 56 3.87 -8.60 17.69
C GLU A 56 3.26 -8.22 16.34
N GLU A 57 1.96 -8.48 16.14
CA GLU A 57 1.25 -8.20 14.89
C GLU A 57 -0.12 -7.59 15.18
N LEU A 58 -0.35 -6.40 14.62
CA LEU A 58 -1.62 -5.68 14.69
C LEU A 58 -2.20 -5.48 13.28
N LYS A 59 -3.45 -5.89 13.09
CA LYS A 59 -4.23 -5.62 11.89
C LYS A 59 -5.49 -4.86 12.24
N LEU A 60 -5.69 -3.72 11.61
CA LEU A 60 -6.87 -2.86 11.77
C LEU A 60 -7.53 -2.74 10.40
N SER A 61 -8.79 -3.13 10.28
CA SER A 61 -9.51 -3.16 9.00
C SER A 61 -10.88 -2.51 9.14
N GLY A 62 -11.16 -1.45 8.40
CA GLY A 62 -12.46 -0.77 8.45
C GLY A 62 -12.77 -0.11 9.81
N CYS A 63 -11.75 0.05 10.66
CA CYS A 63 -11.91 0.66 11.97
C CYS A 63 -12.21 2.17 11.86
N LEU A 64 -13.02 2.70 12.77
CA LEU A 64 -13.38 4.12 12.84
C LEU A 64 -12.62 4.81 13.98
N GLY A 65 -11.75 5.76 13.64
CA GLY A 65 -11.07 6.60 14.62
C GLY A 65 -11.94 7.79 15.00
N VAL A 66 -12.42 7.86 16.25
CA VAL A 66 -13.20 9.01 16.75
C VAL A 66 -12.35 10.28 16.74
N ASP A 67 -11.09 10.12 17.14
CA ASP A 67 -10.05 11.13 17.12
C ASP A 67 -8.71 10.51 16.66
N LYS A 68 -7.70 11.37 16.47
CA LYS A 68 -6.33 10.95 16.20
C LYS A 68 -5.90 9.95 17.28
N PHE A 69 -5.45 8.76 16.86
CA PHE A 69 -5.01 7.71 17.78
C PHE A 69 -3.52 7.44 17.63
N GLN A 70 -2.91 6.92 18.70
CA GLN A 70 -1.49 6.61 18.76
C GLN A 70 -1.29 5.11 18.88
N ILE A 71 -0.46 4.55 17.99
CA ILE A 71 0.09 3.21 18.08
C ILE A 71 1.51 3.37 18.64
N SER A 72 1.71 3.03 19.91
CA SER A 72 3.04 3.00 20.52
C SER A 72 3.30 1.60 21.07
N SER A 73 4.32 0.92 20.56
CA SER A 73 4.70 -0.42 21.05
C SER A 73 6.12 -0.79 20.61
N SER A 74 6.94 -1.23 21.57
CA SER A 74 8.26 -1.79 21.31
C SER A 74 8.22 -3.26 20.90
N CYS A 75 7.11 -3.98 21.14
CA CYS A 75 6.93 -5.38 20.75
C CYS A 75 6.46 -5.54 19.30
N LEU A 76 5.81 -4.50 18.75
CA LEU A 76 5.16 -4.58 17.44
C LEU A 76 6.18 -4.73 16.31
N LYS A 77 6.08 -5.84 15.58
CA LYS A 77 6.92 -6.19 14.42
C LYS A 77 6.18 -6.01 13.10
N ARG A 78 4.85 -6.18 13.10
CA ARG A 78 4.00 -6.08 11.90
C ARG A 78 2.78 -5.24 12.16
N LEU A 79 2.51 -4.29 11.26
CA LEU A 79 1.35 -3.43 11.31
C LEU A 79 0.66 -3.42 9.95
N SER A 80 -0.64 -3.69 9.95
CA SER A 80 -1.51 -3.51 8.77
C SER A 80 -2.68 -2.61 9.14
N ILE A 81 -2.82 -1.49 8.43
CA ILE A 81 -3.95 -0.58 8.58
C ILE A 81 -4.67 -0.53 7.24
N ASP A 82 -5.94 -0.91 7.24
CA ASP A 82 -6.85 -0.79 6.11
C ASP A 82 -7.93 0.24 6.45
N ASP A 83 -7.62 1.48 6.10
CA ASP A 83 -8.37 2.69 6.37
C ASP A 83 -9.46 2.91 5.30
N TYR A 84 -10.51 2.09 5.41
CA TYR A 84 -11.75 2.24 4.65
C TYR A 84 -12.75 3.23 5.29
N GLY A 85 -12.43 3.80 6.46
CA GLY A 85 -13.33 4.61 7.29
C GLY A 85 -12.86 6.05 7.52
N GLU A 86 -13.64 6.90 8.17
CA GLU A 86 -13.26 8.30 8.47
C GLU A 86 -12.18 8.42 9.57
N THR A 87 -11.11 7.62 9.51
CA THR A 87 -10.06 7.71 10.53
C THR A 87 -9.36 9.06 10.47
N SER A 88 -9.10 9.63 11.64
CA SER A 88 -8.57 10.99 11.81
C SER A 88 -7.03 11.07 11.73
N GLY A 89 -6.40 10.02 11.19
CA GLY A 89 -4.95 9.82 11.17
C GLY A 89 -4.42 9.06 12.38
N ALA A 90 -3.28 8.39 12.21
CA ALA A 90 -2.58 7.64 13.25
C ALA A 90 -1.18 8.21 13.48
N GLU A 91 -0.72 8.24 14.73
CA GLU A 91 0.71 8.36 15.06
C GLU A 91 1.28 6.99 15.36
N ILE A 92 2.47 6.72 14.84
CA ILE A 92 3.11 5.41 14.99
C ILE A 92 4.46 5.64 15.65
N ASP A 93 4.64 5.10 16.83
CA ASP A 93 5.92 4.99 17.52
C ASP A 93 6.21 3.52 17.80
N ALA A 94 6.78 2.85 16.79
CA ALA A 94 7.03 1.42 16.80
C ALA A 94 8.48 1.16 16.37
N PRO A 95 9.46 1.32 17.28
CA PRO A 95 10.88 1.31 16.94
C PRO A 95 11.40 -0.05 16.42
N ASN A 96 10.65 -1.13 16.66
CA ASN A 96 10.96 -2.49 16.22
C ASN A 96 10.06 -2.99 15.09
N LEU A 97 9.28 -2.10 14.46
CA LEU A 97 8.41 -2.43 13.34
C LEU A 97 9.26 -2.83 12.12
N LEU A 98 8.98 -4.01 11.55
CA LEU A 98 9.67 -4.57 10.39
C LEU A 98 8.81 -4.53 9.13
N CYS A 99 7.49 -4.69 9.28
CA CYS A 99 6.53 -4.72 8.18
C CYS A 99 5.41 -3.71 8.40
N LEU A 100 5.16 -2.91 7.38
CA LEU A 100 4.14 -1.87 7.36
C LEU A 100 3.27 -1.99 6.12
N ARG A 101 2.01 -2.34 6.31
CA ARG A 101 0.97 -2.29 5.29
C ARG A 101 -0.02 -1.19 5.61
N TYR A 102 -0.28 -0.32 4.64
CA TYR A 102 -1.17 0.81 4.81
C TYR A 102 -2.03 0.95 3.55
N ASN A 103 -3.34 0.84 3.68
CA ASN A 103 -4.27 1.09 2.60
C ASN A 103 -5.22 2.19 3.05
N SER A 104 -5.41 3.23 2.26
CA SER A 104 -6.28 4.34 2.61
C SER A 104 -7.14 4.76 1.43
N SER A 105 -8.44 4.50 1.57
CA SER A 105 -9.48 4.82 0.58
C SER A 105 -10.50 5.84 1.06
N ALA A 106 -10.40 6.27 2.32
CA ALA A 106 -11.38 7.14 2.94
C ALA A 106 -11.30 8.60 2.45
N LYS A 107 -12.36 9.38 2.72
CA LYS A 107 -12.34 10.82 2.47
C LYS A 107 -11.31 11.47 3.39
N CYS A 108 -10.28 12.04 2.79
CA CYS A 108 -9.21 12.71 3.50
C CYS A 108 -9.73 13.79 4.45
N ARG A 109 -9.32 13.71 5.73
CA ARG A 109 -9.20 14.86 6.62
C ARG A 109 -7.71 15.26 6.67
N PRO A 110 -7.35 16.55 6.60
CA PRO A 110 -5.95 16.99 6.63
C PRO A 110 -5.36 16.84 8.03
N LYS A 111 -5.08 15.59 8.46
CA LYS A 111 -4.41 15.25 9.73
C LYS A 111 -3.57 13.96 9.63
N TYR A 112 -3.20 13.48 8.43
CA TYR A 112 -2.14 12.47 8.35
C TYR A 112 -0.83 13.10 8.81
N CYS A 113 -0.16 12.48 9.78
CA CYS A 113 1.08 12.97 10.37
C CYS A 113 2.19 11.95 10.18
N PHE A 114 2.56 11.67 8.93
CA PHE A 114 3.72 10.82 8.64
C PHE A 114 5.01 11.41 9.22
N LEU A 115 5.04 12.73 9.48
CA LEU A 115 6.12 13.41 10.21
C LEU A 115 6.34 12.87 11.63
N SER A 116 5.30 12.36 12.30
CA SER A 116 5.43 11.79 13.65
C SER A 116 5.64 10.27 13.65
N TRP A 117 5.75 9.64 12.49
CA TRP A 117 5.99 8.20 12.42
C TRP A 117 7.45 7.88 12.72
N ASN A 118 7.66 7.11 13.78
CA ASN A 118 8.93 6.58 14.21
C ASN A 118 8.94 5.06 14.06
N ALA A 119 9.43 4.60 12.92
CA ALA A 119 9.55 3.17 12.58
C ALA A 119 10.84 2.91 11.78
N PRO A 120 12.04 3.14 12.38
CA PRO A 120 13.32 3.17 11.67
C PRO A 120 13.78 1.82 11.12
N LYS A 121 13.22 0.71 11.60
CA LYS A 121 13.60 -0.66 11.22
C LYS A 121 12.67 -1.28 10.17
N VAL A 122 11.77 -0.51 9.57
CA VAL A 122 10.83 -1.06 8.59
C VAL A 122 11.59 -1.47 7.33
N GLU A 123 11.44 -2.74 6.96
CA GLU A 123 12.08 -3.39 5.80
C GLU A 123 11.06 -3.75 4.72
N GLU A 124 9.83 -4.13 5.11
CA GLU A 124 8.72 -4.38 4.20
C GLU A 124 7.71 -3.24 4.27
N VAL A 125 7.50 -2.54 3.16
CA VAL A 125 6.51 -1.47 3.02
C VAL A 125 5.56 -1.81 1.90
N HIS A 126 4.27 -1.64 2.16
CA HIS A 126 3.25 -1.65 1.13
C HIS A 126 2.18 -0.62 1.47
N MET A 127 2.19 0.50 0.75
CA MET A 127 1.27 1.60 0.95
C MET A 127 0.43 1.83 -0.29
N VAL A 128 -0.90 1.81 -0.16
CA VAL A 128 -1.88 2.05 -1.21
C VAL A 128 -2.68 3.30 -0.87
N PHE A 129 -2.71 4.24 -1.79
CA PHE A 129 -3.44 5.49 -1.66
C PHE A 129 -4.35 5.69 -2.86
N PHE A 130 -5.61 6.04 -2.63
CA PHE A 130 -6.46 6.62 -3.68
C PHE A 130 -6.01 8.06 -3.96
N ASN A 131 -6.39 8.67 -5.09
CA ASN A 131 -5.88 10.00 -5.47
C ASN A 131 -6.06 11.07 -4.36
N ASN A 132 -7.26 11.14 -3.77
CA ASN A 132 -7.54 12.09 -2.70
C ASN A 132 -6.71 11.83 -1.43
N THR A 133 -6.49 10.56 -1.06
CA THR A 133 -5.70 10.20 0.12
C THR A 133 -4.21 10.37 -0.13
N PHE A 134 -3.72 10.14 -1.35
CA PHE A 134 -2.32 10.36 -1.72
C PHE A 134 -1.94 11.83 -1.54
N ARG A 135 -2.79 12.76 -2.00
CA ARG A 135 -2.53 14.20 -1.84
C ARG A 135 -2.39 14.60 -0.38
N CYS A 136 -3.24 14.05 0.47
CA CYS A 136 -3.18 14.31 1.90
C CYS A 136 -2.00 13.63 2.58
N ALA A 137 -1.61 12.44 2.14
CA ALA A 137 -0.42 11.78 2.61
C ALA A 137 0.85 12.57 2.22
N TYR A 138 0.90 13.08 0.99
CA TYR A 138 1.94 13.98 0.51
C TYR A 138 2.08 15.22 1.40
N GLU A 139 0.97 15.92 1.66
CA GLU A 139 0.93 17.08 2.56
C GLU A 139 1.25 16.73 4.01
N GLY A 140 0.90 15.52 4.45
CA GLY A 140 1.16 14.97 5.79
C GLY A 140 2.60 14.49 6.02
N GLY A 141 3.51 14.70 5.07
CA GLY A 141 4.93 14.36 5.21
C GLY A 141 5.31 12.95 4.79
N LEU A 142 4.51 12.28 3.94
CA LEU A 142 4.81 10.94 3.43
C LEU A 142 6.22 10.83 2.84
N LYS A 143 6.64 11.83 2.05
CA LYS A 143 8.00 11.89 1.49
C LYS A 143 9.06 11.74 2.58
N TRP A 144 8.95 12.56 3.61
CA TRP A 144 9.91 12.62 4.70
C TRP A 144 9.99 11.29 5.45
N PHE A 145 8.84 10.63 5.65
CA PHE A 145 8.81 9.32 6.30
C PHE A 145 9.54 8.28 5.45
N LEU A 146 9.25 8.24 4.15
CA LEU A 146 9.86 7.27 3.24
C LEU A 146 11.36 7.47 3.12
N GLU A 147 11.85 8.71 3.06
CA GLU A 147 13.29 9.03 2.99
C GLU A 147 14.07 8.60 4.25
N LYS A 148 13.39 8.32 5.37
CA LYS A 148 14.03 7.79 6.58
C LYS A 148 14.20 6.28 6.58
N LEU A 149 13.53 5.59 5.67
CA LEU A 149 13.58 4.13 5.61
C LEU A 149 14.91 3.67 5.03
N GLN A 150 15.47 2.61 5.59
CA GLN A 150 16.74 2.05 5.13
C GLN A 150 16.66 1.52 3.68
N ASN A 151 15.47 1.08 3.26
CA ASN A 151 15.19 0.51 1.95
C ASN A 151 14.57 1.53 0.97
N TYR A 152 14.67 2.84 1.22
CA TYR A 152 14.04 3.88 0.40
C TYR A 152 14.40 3.76 -1.10
N GLU A 153 15.65 3.42 -1.41
CA GLU A 153 16.14 3.29 -2.79
C GLU A 153 15.52 2.12 -3.57
N ASP A 154 15.00 1.13 -2.85
CA ASP A 154 14.41 -0.10 -3.39
C ASP A 154 12.88 -0.03 -3.46
N LEU A 155 12.28 1.07 -2.99
CA LEU A 155 10.84 1.28 -3.08
C LEU A 155 10.43 1.45 -4.55
N LYS A 156 9.36 0.77 -4.92
CA LYS A 156 8.72 0.88 -6.23
C LYS A 156 7.55 1.84 -6.14
N LEU A 157 7.29 2.50 -7.25
CA LEU A 157 6.11 3.34 -7.44
C LEU A 157 5.19 2.70 -8.47
N VAL A 158 3.91 2.57 -8.15
CA VAL A 158 2.87 2.20 -9.11
C VAL A 158 1.82 3.29 -9.15
N ILE A 159 1.38 3.65 -10.35
CA ILE A 159 0.26 4.54 -10.57
C ILE A 159 -0.74 3.79 -11.45
N GLY A 160 -1.98 3.66 -11.00
CA GLY A 160 -3.00 2.83 -11.66
C GLY A 160 -4.28 3.60 -11.98
N TRP A 161 -4.87 3.30 -13.13
CA TRP A 161 -6.18 3.77 -13.57
C TRP A 161 -7.09 2.57 -13.82
N LEU A 162 -8.24 2.55 -13.14
CA LEU A 162 -9.31 1.60 -13.40
C LEU A 162 -10.29 2.21 -14.40
N HIS A 163 -10.69 1.40 -15.38
CA HIS A 163 -11.64 1.81 -16.41
C HIS A 163 -12.99 1.12 -16.16
N ASP A 164 -14.08 1.82 -16.46
CA ASP A 164 -15.45 1.35 -16.19
C ASP A 164 -15.82 0.03 -16.89
N HIS A 165 -15.12 -0.31 -17.98
CA HIS A 165 -15.30 -1.56 -18.72
C HIS A 165 -14.32 -2.67 -18.30
N GLY A 166 -13.74 -2.53 -17.10
CA GLY A 166 -12.94 -3.54 -16.40
C GLY A 166 -11.46 -3.64 -16.85
N GLY A 167 -11.04 -2.83 -17.82
CA GLY A 167 -9.62 -2.63 -18.12
C GLY A 167 -8.87 -1.86 -17.02
N ALA A 168 -7.55 -1.92 -17.05
CA ALA A 168 -6.71 -1.10 -16.18
C ALA A 168 -5.39 -0.74 -16.85
N ASP A 169 -4.96 0.51 -16.65
CA ASP A 169 -3.66 0.98 -17.10
C ASP A 169 -2.76 1.27 -15.90
N PHE A 170 -1.48 0.98 -16.06
CA PHE A 170 -0.50 1.09 -15.00
C PHE A 170 0.79 1.72 -15.49
N ILE A 171 1.39 2.55 -14.64
CA ILE A 171 2.79 2.94 -14.73
C ILE A 171 3.49 2.35 -13.51
N VAL A 172 4.54 1.57 -13.74
CA VAL A 172 5.40 1.03 -12.69
C VAL A 172 6.81 1.59 -12.86
N HIS A 173 7.30 2.21 -11.80
CA HIS A 173 8.67 2.65 -11.67
C HIS A 173 9.40 1.74 -10.68
N GLU A 174 10.46 1.07 -11.12
CA GLU A 174 11.23 0.14 -10.29
C GLU A 174 11.88 0.84 -9.08
N LYS A 175 12.20 2.14 -9.24
CA LYS A 175 12.83 2.96 -8.19
C LYS A 175 12.07 4.26 -7.98
N LEU A 176 11.44 4.43 -6.81
CA LEU A 176 10.69 5.63 -6.41
C LEU A 176 11.58 6.87 -6.43
N GLN A 177 12.83 6.75 -5.96
CA GLN A 177 13.78 7.87 -5.87
C GLN A 177 14.11 8.55 -7.21
N ALA A 178 13.89 7.86 -8.33
CA ALA A 178 14.05 8.44 -9.66
C ALA A 178 12.91 9.41 -10.04
N VAL A 179 11.84 9.43 -9.26
CA VAL A 179 10.71 10.34 -9.42
C VAL A 179 10.73 11.37 -8.30
N SER A 180 10.92 12.64 -8.65
CA SER A 180 10.79 13.71 -7.67
C SER A 180 9.35 13.75 -7.11
N PHE A 181 9.21 13.80 -5.79
CA PHE A 181 7.92 13.83 -5.12
C PHE A 181 7.05 15.02 -5.54
N SER A 182 7.66 16.18 -5.83
CA SER A 182 6.94 17.33 -6.37
C SER A 182 6.35 17.06 -7.74
N SER A 183 7.13 16.45 -8.66
CA SER A 183 6.63 16.06 -9.98
C SER A 183 5.55 14.99 -9.88
N LEU A 184 5.70 14.02 -8.97
CA LEU A 184 4.69 13.00 -8.70
C LEU A 184 3.37 13.63 -8.23
N ASN A 185 3.42 14.57 -7.28
CA ASN A 185 2.23 15.25 -6.77
C ASN A 185 1.52 16.07 -7.86
N GLU A 186 2.27 16.83 -8.65
CA GLU A 186 1.70 17.59 -9.77
C GLU A 186 1.12 16.68 -10.86
N PHE A 187 1.78 15.55 -11.13
CA PHE A 187 1.28 14.55 -12.05
C PHE A 187 -0.05 13.96 -11.56
N VAL A 188 -0.09 13.46 -10.32
CA VAL A 188 -1.29 12.87 -9.69
C VAL A 188 -2.45 13.85 -9.66
N LYS A 189 -2.20 15.12 -9.31
CA LYS A 189 -3.22 16.19 -9.37
C LYS A 189 -3.78 16.38 -10.78
N ARG A 190 -2.93 16.35 -11.80
CA ARG A 190 -3.32 16.61 -13.19
C ARG A 190 -4.08 15.44 -13.82
N VAL A 191 -3.65 14.21 -13.58
CA VAL A 191 -4.16 13.01 -14.28
C VAL A 191 -5.17 12.21 -13.48
N ASN A 192 -5.34 12.53 -12.18
CA ASN A 192 -6.35 11.94 -11.30
C ASN A 192 -6.40 10.39 -11.39
N PRO A 193 -5.30 9.69 -11.05
CA PRO A 193 -5.28 8.22 -11.10
C PRO A 193 -6.25 7.61 -10.09
N THR A 194 -6.60 6.34 -10.25
CA THR A 194 -7.43 5.65 -9.25
C THR A 194 -6.65 5.44 -7.96
N TYR A 195 -5.39 4.99 -8.07
CA TYR A 195 -4.51 4.79 -6.92
C TYR A 195 -3.03 4.98 -7.25
N VAL A 196 -2.26 5.24 -6.19
CA VAL A 196 -0.81 5.28 -6.13
C VAL A 196 -0.36 4.26 -5.08
N ILE A 197 0.57 3.39 -5.46
CA ILE A 197 1.16 2.38 -4.57
C ILE A 197 2.64 2.68 -4.41
N ILE A 198 3.13 2.63 -3.17
CA ILE A 198 4.54 2.68 -2.82
C ILE A 198 4.87 1.40 -2.08
N SER A 199 5.80 0.61 -2.61
CA SER A 199 6.05 -0.71 -2.01
C SER A 199 7.45 -1.26 -2.23
N SER A 200 7.96 -2.00 -1.23
CA SER A 200 9.15 -2.85 -1.35
C SER A 200 8.84 -4.32 -1.62
N ILE A 201 7.56 -4.71 -1.72
CA ILE A 201 7.20 -6.11 -1.95
C ILE A 201 7.73 -6.59 -3.31
N SER A 202 7.83 -7.92 -3.46
CA SER A 202 8.27 -8.53 -4.71
C SER A 202 7.36 -8.12 -5.88
N ASP A 203 7.93 -7.99 -7.08
CA ASP A 203 7.13 -7.65 -8.29
C ASP A 203 5.99 -8.63 -8.51
N GLU A 204 6.21 -9.89 -8.13
CA GLU A 204 5.22 -10.96 -8.29
C GLU A 204 4.00 -10.73 -7.41
N THR A 205 4.20 -10.38 -6.13
CA THR A 205 3.11 -10.06 -5.21
C THR A 205 2.42 -8.77 -5.65
N LEU A 206 3.18 -7.72 -5.93
CA LEU A 206 2.69 -6.42 -6.37
C LEU A 206 1.79 -6.54 -7.61
N LEU A 207 2.27 -7.23 -8.64
CA LEU A 207 1.51 -7.42 -9.88
C LEU A 207 0.32 -8.35 -9.67
N THR A 208 0.40 -9.34 -8.77
CA THR A 208 -0.76 -10.17 -8.45
C THR A 208 -1.88 -9.35 -7.81
N GLU A 209 -1.53 -8.44 -6.89
CA GLU A 209 -2.49 -7.53 -6.27
C GLU A 209 -3.06 -6.55 -7.32
N MET A 210 -2.20 -5.94 -8.15
CA MET A 210 -2.64 -5.04 -9.23
C MET A 210 -3.58 -5.71 -10.25
N LEU A 211 -3.27 -6.95 -10.63
CA LEU A 211 -3.99 -7.69 -11.68
C LEU A 211 -5.16 -8.54 -11.13
N GLY A 212 -5.23 -8.70 -9.81
CA GLY A 212 -6.08 -9.66 -9.09
C GLY A 212 -7.54 -9.26 -8.92
N PHE A 213 -7.91 -8.01 -9.20
CA PHE A 213 -9.26 -7.50 -8.92
C PHE A 213 -10.09 -7.17 -10.17
N TRP A 214 -9.51 -7.20 -11.38
CA TRP A 214 -10.12 -6.52 -12.54
C TRP A 214 -10.21 -7.38 -13.80
N HIS A 215 -11.29 -7.20 -14.56
CA HIS A 215 -11.66 -7.94 -15.77
C HIS A 215 -11.54 -7.06 -17.03
N GLY A 216 -10.44 -7.11 -17.75
CA GLY A 216 -10.37 -6.57 -19.11
C GLY A 216 -8.95 -6.56 -19.65
N SER A 217 -8.76 -5.97 -20.83
CA SER A 217 -7.42 -5.69 -21.35
C SER A 217 -6.67 -4.75 -20.40
N LYS A 218 -5.42 -5.07 -20.08
CA LYS A 218 -4.59 -4.24 -19.19
C LYS A 218 -3.33 -3.80 -19.91
N LYS A 219 -2.90 -2.57 -19.68
CA LYS A 219 -1.65 -2.05 -20.23
C LYS A 219 -0.73 -1.62 -19.10
N LEU A 220 0.51 -2.04 -19.19
CA LEU A 220 1.52 -1.82 -18.17
C LEU A 220 2.72 -1.12 -18.81
N SER A 221 2.94 0.12 -18.43
CA SER A 221 4.15 0.87 -18.75
C SER A 221 5.17 0.65 -17.64
N LEU A 222 6.35 0.16 -18.01
CA LEU A 222 7.44 -0.16 -17.11
C LEU A 222 8.58 0.81 -17.30
N ILE A 223 9.11 1.35 -16.20
CA ILE A 223 10.36 2.11 -16.14
C ILE A 223 11.28 1.39 -15.17
N SER A 224 12.43 0.93 -15.66
CA SER A 224 13.33 0.05 -14.91
C SER A 224 14.79 0.37 -15.19
N SER A 225 15.63 0.11 -14.21
CA SER A 225 17.08 0.38 -14.22
C SER A 225 17.82 -0.41 -15.29
N SER A 226 17.29 -1.56 -15.75
CA SER A 226 17.97 -2.40 -16.72
C SER A 226 16.99 -3.05 -17.71
N ARG A 227 17.46 -3.29 -18.94
CA ARG A 227 16.71 -4.08 -19.92
C ARG A 227 16.53 -5.54 -19.48
N GLN A 228 17.42 -6.05 -18.62
CA GLN A 228 17.34 -7.40 -18.06
C GLN A 228 16.18 -7.51 -17.07
N SER A 229 15.98 -6.51 -16.22
CA SER A 229 14.84 -6.44 -15.27
C SER A 229 13.50 -6.49 -16.01
N ILE A 230 13.34 -5.72 -17.08
CA ILE A 230 12.13 -5.74 -17.93
C ILE A 230 11.87 -7.14 -18.50
N LYS A 231 12.90 -7.78 -19.07
CA LYS A 231 12.79 -9.12 -19.64
C LYS A 231 12.45 -10.17 -18.56
N LEU A 232 13.08 -10.06 -17.38
CA LEU A 232 12.82 -10.96 -16.27
C LEU A 232 11.38 -10.82 -15.78
N LEU A 233 10.88 -9.58 -15.67
CA LEU A 233 9.51 -9.29 -15.26
C LEU A 233 8.49 -9.86 -16.26
N HIS A 234 8.70 -9.62 -17.55
CA HIS A 234 7.87 -10.19 -18.62
C HIS A 234 7.85 -11.72 -18.57
N LYS A 235 9.02 -12.36 -18.36
CA LYS A 235 9.12 -13.81 -18.22
C LYS A 235 8.38 -14.33 -16.98
N LYS A 236 8.51 -13.65 -15.83
CA LYS A 236 7.82 -14.00 -14.57
C LYS A 236 6.30 -13.93 -14.74
N LEU A 237 5.81 -12.84 -15.32
CA LEU A 237 4.40 -12.64 -15.65
C LEU A 237 3.89 -13.76 -16.57
N SER A 238 4.63 -14.05 -17.64
CA SER A 238 4.26 -15.04 -18.65
C SER A 238 4.24 -16.48 -18.12
N ASN A 239 4.95 -16.79 -17.03
CA ASN A 239 5.07 -18.15 -16.49
C ASN A 239 4.11 -18.46 -15.34
N ARG A 240 3.42 -17.47 -14.78
CA ARG A 240 2.65 -17.67 -13.54
C ARG A 240 1.28 -18.30 -13.79
N GLY A 241 1.03 -19.45 -13.16
CA GLY A 241 -0.22 -20.20 -13.31
C GLY A 241 -1.48 -19.39 -12.98
N SER A 242 -1.48 -18.61 -11.89
CA SER A 242 -2.62 -17.80 -11.48
C SER A 242 -2.99 -16.69 -12.47
N LEU A 243 -2.00 -16.08 -13.11
CA LEU A 243 -2.21 -15.05 -14.13
C LEU A 243 -2.59 -15.68 -15.49
N LYS A 244 -2.03 -16.84 -15.83
CA LYS A 244 -2.43 -17.65 -17.01
C LYS A 244 -3.88 -18.12 -16.95
N ILE A 245 -4.48 -18.24 -15.76
CA ILE A 245 -5.90 -18.58 -15.65
C ILE A 245 -6.76 -17.44 -16.24
N ARG A 246 -6.37 -16.18 -16.02
CA ARG A 246 -7.18 -15.01 -16.37
C ARG A 246 -6.82 -14.40 -17.72
N HIS A 247 -5.54 -14.42 -18.06
CA HIS A 247 -5.02 -13.79 -19.27
C HIS A 247 -4.63 -14.85 -20.30
N SER A 248 -5.02 -14.61 -21.55
CA SER A 248 -4.68 -15.44 -22.69
C SER A 248 -3.26 -15.14 -23.16
N GLU A 249 -2.80 -13.90 -23.00
CA GLU A 249 -1.58 -13.43 -23.64
C GLU A 249 -0.88 -12.29 -22.87
N PHE A 250 0.46 -12.33 -22.87
CA PHE A 250 1.35 -11.30 -22.32
C PHE A 250 2.33 -10.83 -23.42
N LYS A 251 2.08 -9.66 -24.00
CA LYS A 251 2.94 -9.10 -25.06
C LYS A 251 3.87 -8.06 -24.50
N LEU A 252 5.18 -8.26 -24.69
CA LEU A 252 6.14 -7.16 -24.59
C LEU A 252 6.05 -6.36 -25.89
N VAL A 253 5.74 -5.07 -25.79
CA VAL A 253 5.53 -4.16 -26.92
C VAL A 253 6.51 -3.00 -26.87
N SER A 254 6.72 -2.32 -28.00
CA SER A 254 7.57 -1.12 -28.03
C SER A 254 6.95 0.00 -27.20
N MET A 255 7.77 0.93 -26.72
CA MET A 255 7.26 2.10 -26.03
C MET A 255 6.41 2.98 -26.96
N GLU A 256 6.75 3.07 -28.26
CA GLU A 256 5.93 3.82 -29.22
C GLU A 256 4.53 3.22 -29.40
N GLU A 257 4.43 1.88 -29.37
CA GLU A 257 3.14 1.18 -29.46
C GLU A 257 2.26 1.45 -28.24
N MET A 258 2.83 1.45 -27.04
CA MET A 258 2.11 1.85 -25.82
C MET A 258 1.69 3.31 -25.85
N GLU A 259 2.61 4.20 -26.26
CA GLU A 259 2.36 5.63 -26.28
C GLU A 259 1.15 5.98 -27.16
N LYS A 260 0.88 5.26 -28.25
CA LYS A 260 -0.29 5.56 -29.11
C LYS A 260 -1.62 5.62 -28.33
N GLY A 261 -1.77 4.85 -27.25
CA GLY A 261 -2.97 4.86 -26.40
C GLY A 261 -2.84 5.64 -25.10
N MET A 262 -1.69 6.25 -24.81
CA MET A 262 -1.46 6.99 -23.56
C MET A 262 -1.87 8.45 -23.67
N ASP A 263 -2.42 9.00 -22.58
CA ASP A 263 -2.63 10.43 -22.43
C ASP A 263 -1.29 11.21 -22.52
N SER A 264 -1.38 12.45 -23.00
CA SER A 264 -0.25 13.36 -23.14
C SER A 264 0.54 13.58 -21.84
N ALA A 265 -0.14 13.66 -20.69
CA ALA A 265 0.51 13.83 -19.40
C ALA A 265 1.26 12.54 -19.00
N CYS A 266 0.65 11.37 -19.22
CA CYS A 266 1.31 10.08 -18.96
C CYS A 266 2.56 9.88 -19.82
N LYS A 267 2.50 10.24 -21.11
CA LYS A 267 3.67 10.23 -22.02
C LYS A 267 4.78 11.12 -21.49
N SER A 268 4.43 12.35 -21.12
CA SER A 268 5.39 13.32 -20.60
C SER A 268 6.03 12.82 -19.31
N PHE A 269 5.23 12.27 -18.40
CA PHE A 269 5.70 11.72 -17.13
C PHE A 269 6.69 10.56 -17.35
N VAL A 270 6.35 9.60 -18.22
CA VAL A 270 7.24 8.46 -18.51
C VAL A 270 8.54 8.95 -19.14
N LYS A 271 8.48 9.84 -20.15
CA LYS A 271 9.68 10.38 -20.79
C LYS A 271 10.58 11.11 -19.80
N THR A 272 10.00 11.97 -18.97
CA THR A 272 10.73 12.78 -17.98
C THR A 272 11.47 11.91 -16.96
N HIS A 273 10.84 10.86 -16.48
CA HIS A 273 11.40 10.00 -15.43
C HIS A 273 12.13 8.75 -15.95
N SER A 274 12.19 8.57 -17.28
CA SER A 274 12.97 7.49 -17.91
C SER A 274 14.45 7.83 -18.10
N ASN A 275 14.92 9.03 -17.75
CA ASN A 275 16.31 9.44 -17.96
C ASN A 275 17.29 8.55 -17.19
N GLY A 276 18.11 7.77 -17.92
CA GLY A 276 19.03 6.79 -17.34
C GLY A 276 18.40 5.43 -17.00
N TYR A 277 17.11 5.26 -17.29
CA TYR A 277 16.35 4.02 -17.10
C TYR A 277 15.83 3.51 -18.46
N HIS A 278 15.58 2.22 -18.55
CA HIS A 278 14.91 1.60 -19.69
C HIS A 278 13.40 1.62 -19.50
N ALA A 279 12.67 1.95 -20.57
CA ALA A 279 11.22 1.87 -20.60
C ALA A 279 10.75 0.72 -21.51
N ALA A 280 9.64 0.08 -21.14
CA ALA A 280 8.95 -0.90 -22.00
C ALA A 280 7.45 -0.97 -21.71
N GLY A 281 6.70 -1.52 -22.65
CA GLY A 281 5.29 -1.82 -22.49
C GLY A 281 5.01 -3.30 -22.34
N ILE A 282 4.07 -3.65 -21.48
CA ILE A 282 3.44 -4.97 -21.45
C ILE A 282 1.93 -4.81 -21.64
N VAL A 283 1.38 -5.49 -22.64
CA VAL A 283 -0.07 -5.59 -22.84
C VAL A 283 -0.53 -6.97 -22.40
N LEU A 284 -1.55 -6.99 -21.55
CA LEU A 284 -2.22 -8.20 -21.08
C LEU A 284 -3.59 -8.28 -21.73
N VAL A 285 -3.84 -9.40 -22.41
CA VAL A 285 -5.13 -9.67 -23.07
C VAL A 285 -5.87 -10.71 -22.24
N GLU A 286 -7.14 -10.45 -21.94
CA GLU A 286 -7.97 -11.42 -21.24
C GLU A 286 -8.40 -12.59 -22.11
N LYS A 287 -8.73 -13.70 -21.46
CA LYS A 287 -9.41 -14.81 -22.13
C LYS A 287 -10.84 -14.40 -22.42
N ALA A 288 -11.26 -14.59 -23.67
CA ALA A 288 -12.65 -14.50 -24.09
C ALA A 288 -13.46 -15.66 -23.52
#